data_AF-A0A258RM44-F1
#
_entry.id   AF-A0A258RM44-F1
#
_cell.length_a   1.000
_cell.length_b   1.000
_cell.length_c   1.000
_cell.angle_alpha   90.00
_cell.angle_beta   90.00
_cell.angle_gamma   90.00
#
_symmetry.space_group_name_H-M   'P 1'
#
loop_
_entity.id
_entity.type
_entity.pdbx_description
1 polymer ?
#
loop_
_entity_poly.entity_id
_entity_poly.type
_entity_poly.pdbx_seq_one_letter_code
_entity_poly.pdbx_strand_id
1 'polypeptide(L)'
;MTAIARAELQRRSAELQTLLMKGSSAQIIAAREKLRLSLVELQELGYWQDNPDEFQIHMRLYRVAAKLMFNPPASMSGLGKKVQYIP
;
A
#
# COMPACT_ATOMS: atom_id res chain seq x y z
N MET A 1 7.42 6.66 21.81
CA MET A 1 7.12 5.43 21.04
C MET A 1 6.81 5.71 19.57
N THR A 2 6.17 6.83 19.24
CA THR A 2 5.80 7.24 17.86
C THR A 2 6.97 7.37 16.87
N ALA A 3 8.18 7.72 17.33
CA ALA A 3 9.35 7.89 16.44
C ALA A 3 9.78 6.59 15.73
N ILE A 4 9.74 5.45 16.43
CA ILE A 4 10.11 4.14 15.86
C ILE A 4 9.04 3.70 14.85
N ALA A 5 7.76 3.80 15.24
CA ALA A 5 6.64 3.46 14.36
C ALA A 5 6.62 4.33 13.09
N ARG A 6 6.95 5.63 13.20
CA ARG A 6 7.10 6.54 12.06
C ARG A 6 8.24 6.13 11.14
N ALA A 7 9.44 5.88 11.70
CA ALA A 7 10.57 5.43 10.91
C ALA A 7 10.26 4.12 10.16
N GLU A 8 9.54 3.21 10.82
CA GLU A 8 9.11 1.95 10.22
C GLU A 8 8.07 2.16 9.11
N LEU A 9 7.12 3.09 9.28
CA LEU A 9 6.18 3.49 8.21
C LEU A 9 6.92 4.03 6.99
N GLN A 10 7.87 4.94 7.19
CA GLN A 10 8.67 5.53 6.12
C GLN A 10 9.49 4.47 5.39
N ARG A 11 10.15 3.57 6.13
CA ARG A 11 10.91 2.45 5.58
C ARG A 11 10.03 1.53 4.72
N ARG A 12 8.86 1.12 5.24
CA ARG A 12 7.92 0.25 4.52
C ARG A 12 7.30 0.94 3.31
N SER A 13 7.06 2.24 3.39
CA SER A 13 6.61 3.06 2.27
C SER A 13 7.66 3.10 1.15
N ALA A 14 8.94 3.31 1.48
CA ALA A 14 10.03 3.30 0.52
C ALA A 14 10.26 1.89 -0.09
N GLU A 15 10.15 0.83 0.72
CA GLU A 15 10.17 -0.57 0.26
C GLU A 15 9.08 -0.82 -0.77
N LEU A 16 7.83 -0.41 -0.49
CA LEU A 16 6.73 -0.59 -1.41
C LEU A 16 6.92 0.23 -2.70
N GLN A 17 7.36 1.49 -2.63
CA GLN A 17 7.63 2.28 -3.83
C GLN A 17 8.70 1.63 -4.72
N THR A 18 9.76 1.11 -4.11
CA THR A 18 10.82 0.38 -4.82
C THR A 18 10.28 -0.87 -5.49
N LEU A 19 9.45 -1.64 -4.79
CA LEU A 19 8.85 -2.87 -5.33
C LEU A 19 7.79 -2.59 -6.40
N LEU A 20 7.10 -1.46 -6.36
CA LEU A 20 6.21 -1.06 -7.45
C LEU A 20 6.94 -0.80 -8.77
N MET A 21 8.23 -0.45 -8.73
CA MET A 21 9.03 -0.21 -9.94
C MET A 21 9.66 -1.47 -10.52
N LYS A 22 10.09 -2.41 -9.67
CA LYS A 22 10.92 -3.57 -10.09
C LYS A 22 10.59 -4.89 -9.41
N GLY A 23 9.63 -4.91 -8.49
CA GLY A 23 9.26 -6.08 -7.69
C GLY A 23 8.23 -6.95 -8.39
N SER A 24 8.19 -8.23 -7.99
CA SER A 24 7.13 -9.14 -8.42
C SER A 24 5.81 -8.83 -7.70
N SER A 25 4.68 -9.28 -8.27
CA SER A 25 3.36 -9.11 -7.64
C SER A 25 3.32 -9.67 -6.22
N ALA A 26 3.96 -10.81 -5.96
CA ALA A 26 4.03 -11.40 -4.61
C ALA A 26 4.79 -10.50 -3.62
N GLN A 27 5.90 -9.90 -4.05
CA GLN A 27 6.67 -8.97 -3.22
C GLN A 27 5.88 -7.69 -2.94
N ILE A 28 5.17 -7.16 -3.95
CA ILE A 28 4.31 -5.98 -3.80
C ILE A 28 3.17 -6.27 -2.81
N ILE A 29 2.51 -7.43 -2.89
CA ILE A 29 1.46 -7.85 -1.94
C ILE A 29 2.02 -7.88 -0.51
N ALA A 30 3.17 -8.55 -0.32
CA ALA A 30 3.78 -8.68 1.00
C ALA A 30 4.19 -7.31 1.59
N ALA A 31 4.82 -6.45 0.79
CA ALA A 31 5.22 -5.11 1.25
C ALA A 31 4.02 -4.21 1.54
N ARG A 32 2.95 -4.33 0.75
CA ARG A 32 1.71 -3.62 0.99
C ARG A 32 1.06 -4.03 2.31
N GLU A 33 1.10 -5.31 2.65
CA GLU A 33 0.56 -5.79 3.92
C GLU A 33 1.38 -5.28 5.12
N LYS A 34 2.71 -5.25 5.01
CA LYS A 34 3.56 -4.60 6.02
C LYS A 34 3.20 -3.13 6.20
N LEU A 35 2.98 -2.39 5.10
CA LEU A 35 2.57 -0.99 5.16
C LEU A 35 1.20 -0.83 5.84
N ARG A 36 0.24 -1.71 5.56
CA ARG A 36 -1.08 -1.73 6.21
C ARG A 36 -0.96 -1.84 7.72
N LEU A 37 -0.11 -2.75 8.21
CA LEU A 37 0.11 -2.94 9.65
C LEU A 37 0.64 -1.67 10.32
N SER A 38 1.62 -0.99 9.71
CA SER A 38 2.14 0.27 10.25
C SER A 38 1.13 1.41 10.22
N LEU A 39 0.27 1.46 9.20
CA LEU A 39 -0.78 2.46 9.11
C LEU A 39 -1.83 2.28 10.20
N VAL A 40 -2.22 1.03 10.49
CA VAL A 40 -3.16 0.71 11.59
C VAL A 40 -2.54 1.07 12.94
N GLU A 41 -1.30 0.64 13.19
CA GLU A 41 -0.59 0.95 14.43
C GLU A 41 -0.50 2.47 14.67
N LEU A 42 -0.10 3.24 13.66
CA LEU A 42 -0.01 4.70 13.78
C LEU A 42 -1.38 5.39 13.88
N GLN A 43 -2.42 4.80 13.31
CA GLN A 43 -3.79 5.29 13.48
C GLN A 43 -4.25 5.15 14.93
N GLU A 44 -4.01 3.98 15.55
CA GLU A 44 -4.31 3.70 16.96
C GLU A 44 -3.51 4.59 17.91
N LEU A 45 -2.27 4.92 17.54
CA LEU A 45 -1.42 5.86 18.29
C LEU A 45 -1.78 7.34 18.08
N GLY A 46 -2.82 7.65 17.29
CA GLY A 46 -3.26 9.04 17.07
C GLY A 46 -2.36 9.86 16.14
N TYR A 47 -1.39 9.24 15.46
CA TYR A 47 -0.40 9.93 14.61
C TYR A 47 -1.03 10.85 13.54
N TRP A 48 -2.19 10.46 13.03
CA TRP A 48 -2.93 11.20 12.02
C TRP A 48 -3.43 12.57 12.51
N GLN A 49 -3.55 12.78 13.83
CA GLN A 49 -3.94 14.06 14.41
C GLN A 49 -2.80 15.07 14.31
N ASP A 50 -1.57 14.61 14.56
CA ASP A 50 -0.37 15.44 14.51
C ASP A 50 0.19 15.60 13.09
N ASN A 51 0.03 14.58 12.24
CA ASN A 51 0.62 14.52 10.89
C ASN A 51 -0.39 14.02 9.84
N PRO A 52 -1.52 14.72 9.63
CA PRO A 52 -2.59 14.26 8.75
C PRO A 52 -2.14 14.10 7.29
N ASP A 53 -1.33 15.03 6.77
CA ASP A 53 -0.90 15.02 5.37
C ASP A 53 0.03 13.85 5.06
N GLU A 54 1.02 13.60 5.91
CA GLU A 54 1.95 12.46 5.76
C GLU A 54 1.18 11.14 5.85
N PHE A 55 0.25 11.02 6.80
CA PHE A 55 -0.61 9.85 6.93
C PHE A 55 -1.46 9.61 5.67
N GLN A 56 -2.04 10.67 5.08
CA GLN A 56 -2.79 10.58 3.83
C GLN A 56 -1.92 10.15 2.64
N ILE A 57 -0.67 10.62 2.56
CA ILE A 57 0.27 10.20 1.50
C ILE A 57 0.51 8.69 1.55
N HIS A 58 0.80 8.15 2.74
CA HIS A 58 1.02 6.71 2.90
C HIS A 58 -0.25 5.88 2.63
N MET A 59 -1.42 6.37 3.07
CA MET A 59 -2.72 5.75 2.74
C MET A 59 -2.98 5.75 1.23
N ARG A 60 -2.61 6.82 0.52
CA ARG A 60 -2.74 6.90 -0.94
C ARG A 60 -1.83 5.89 -1.62
N LEU A 61 -0.57 5.76 -1.17
CA LEU A 61 0.36 4.76 -1.67
C LEU A 61 -0.21 3.33 -1.51
N TYR A 62 -0.72 3.01 -0.31
CA TYR A 62 -1.36 1.72 -0.02
C TYR A 62 -2.55 1.41 -0.97
N ARG A 63 -3.37 2.43 -1.29
CA ARG A 63 -4.51 2.29 -2.21
C ARG A 63 -4.07 2.14 -3.66
N VAL A 64 -3.08 2.92 -4.12
CA VAL A 64 -2.57 2.86 -5.50
C VAL A 64 -1.90 1.51 -5.77
N ALA A 65 -1.11 1.01 -4.83
CA ALA A 65 -0.49 -0.30 -4.93
C ALA A 65 -1.55 -1.42 -5.12
N ALA A 66 -2.72 -1.30 -4.48
CA ALA A 66 -3.83 -2.22 -4.70
C ALA A 66 -4.33 -2.22 -6.15
N LYS A 67 -4.58 -1.01 -6.70
CA LYS A 67 -5.10 -0.87 -8.07
C LYS A 67 -4.12 -1.40 -9.11
N LEU A 68 -2.82 -1.21 -8.90
CA LEU A 68 -1.78 -1.73 -9.81
C LEU A 68 -1.73 -3.26 -9.84
N MET A 69 -2.05 -3.93 -8.73
CA MET A 69 -2.15 -5.40 -8.69
C MET A 69 -3.40 -5.94 -9.41
N PHE A 70 -4.44 -5.11 -9.55
CA PHE A 70 -5.69 -5.45 -10.25
C PHE A 70 -5.76 -4.93 -11.69
N ASN A 71 -4.76 -4.17 -12.16
CA ASN A 71 -4.59 -3.88 -13.57
C ASN A 71 -3.76 -5.02 -14.17
N PRO A 72 -4.39 -6.02 -14.82
CA PRO A 72 -3.62 -6.97 -15.60
C PRO A 72 -2.78 -6.20 -16.64
N PRO A 73 -1.55 -6.65 -16.95
CA PRO A 73 -0.77 -6.04 -18.02
C PRO A 73 -1.63 -6.02 -19.29
N ALA A 74 -1.59 -4.91 -20.02
CA ALA A 74 -2.38 -4.68 -21.24
C ALA A 74 -2.19 -5.76 -22.33
N SER A 75 -1.20 -6.65 -22.18
CA SER A 75 -1.01 -7.85 -23.00
C SER A 75 -2.01 -8.99 -22.72
N MET A 76 -2.89 -8.85 -21.72
CA MET A 76 -3.94 -9.81 -21.37
C MET A 76 -5.36 -9.25 -21.66
N SER A 77 -5.50 -8.14 -22.39
CA SER A 77 -6.79 -7.61 -22.86
C SER A 77 -7.36 -8.40 -24.05
N GLY A 78 -7.30 -9.72 -23.95
CA GLY A 78 -7.88 -10.65 -24.91
C GLY A 78 -8.37 -11.90 -24.20
N LEU A 79 -9.44 -11.76 -23.39
CA LEU A 79 -10.51 -12.75 -23.14
C LEU A 79 -11.12 -12.60 -21.73
N GLY A 80 -12.45 -12.49 -21.68
CA GLY A 80 -13.27 -12.94 -20.54
C GLY A 80 -13.44 -11.93 -19.41
N LYS A 81 -14.44 -11.05 -19.49
CA LYS A 81 -15.78 -11.22 -18.89
C LYS A 81 -15.83 -11.21 -17.34
N LYS A 82 -16.52 -10.17 -16.85
CA LYS A 82 -17.29 -10.06 -15.60
C LYS A 82 -16.52 -10.19 -14.27
N VAL A 83 -16.05 -9.04 -13.77
CA VAL A 83 -15.83 -8.85 -12.32
C VAL A 83 -17.19 -8.55 -11.69
N GLN A 84 -17.78 -9.54 -11.04
CA GLN A 84 -18.95 -9.36 -10.18
C GLN A 84 -18.41 -9.10 -8.76
N TYR A 85 -18.73 -7.93 -8.22
CA TYR A 85 -18.46 -7.56 -6.82
C TYR A 85 -19.35 -8.38 -5.90
N ILE A 86 -18.77 -9.07 -4.92
CA ILE A 86 -19.50 -9.73 -3.83
C ILE A 86 -19.24 -8.87 -2.57
N PRO A 87 -20.29 -8.34 -1.91
CA PRO A 87 -20.16 -7.53 -0.70
C PRO A 87 -19.67 -8.31 0.52
#